data_AF-A0A522RQN4-F1
#
_entry.id   AF-A0A522RQN4-F1
#
_cell.length_a   1.000
_cell.length_b   1.000
_cell.length_c   1.000
_cell.angle_alpha   90.00
_cell.angle_beta   90.00
_cell.angle_gamma   90.00
#
_symmetry.space_group_name_H-M   'P 1'
#
loop_
_entity.id
_entity.type
_entity.pdbx_description
1 polymer ?
#
loop_
_entity_poly.entity_id
_entity_poly.type
_entity_poly.pdbx_seq_one_letter_code
_entity_poly.pdbx_strand_id
1 'polypeptide(L)'
;MHPLDAHGNHYVISKRNGASDMSPRNRITLCAATVLVALALAACGNQQAAQTETSGKSTETATAALPGNLKITSWGPEGTQAGAVFNKQPDGSAALWIRLDQPLTGDVAGVEFNGVLLEGNISGNLVTVGVPTALYAKPGAFKVHVIAREGDKSTQSNDVTFTVK
;
A
#
# COMPACT_ATOMS: atom_id res chain seq x y z
N MET A 1 42.42 10.78 24.09
CA MET A 1 41.54 10.24 25.14
C MET A 1 40.16 10.86 24.91
N HIS A 2 39.17 10.08 24.49
CA HIS A 2 37.80 10.55 24.27
C HIS A 2 36.88 9.99 25.37
N PRO A 3 35.89 10.76 25.86
CA PRO A 3 34.94 10.25 26.85
C PRO A 3 34.01 9.20 26.22
N LEU A 4 33.75 8.13 26.97
CA LEU A 4 32.79 7.06 26.66
C LEU A 4 31.41 7.41 27.25
N ASP A 5 30.32 6.96 26.62
CA ASP A 5 28.97 7.04 27.19
C ASP A 5 28.67 5.83 28.12
N ALA A 6 27.54 5.89 28.83
CA ALA A 6 27.14 4.91 29.84
C ALA A 6 26.81 3.50 29.30
N HIS A 7 26.96 3.25 28.00
CA HIS A 7 26.73 1.94 27.37
C HIS A 7 27.91 1.43 26.52
N GLY A 8 29.04 2.15 26.49
CA GLY A 8 30.28 1.66 25.86
C GLY A 8 30.25 1.60 24.33
N ASN A 9 29.35 2.34 23.68
CA ASN A 9 29.27 2.36 22.21
C ASN A 9 30.09 3.50 21.61
N HIS A 10 30.83 3.18 20.53
CA HIS A 10 31.61 4.16 19.78
C HIS A 10 30.69 5.05 18.93
N TYR A 11 30.62 6.34 19.26
CA TYR A 11 29.91 7.33 18.46
C TYR A 11 30.75 7.78 17.26
N VAL A 12 30.33 7.44 16.03
CA VAL A 12 30.94 7.95 14.80
C VAL A 12 30.14 9.17 14.33
N ILE A 13 30.71 10.37 14.53
CA ILE A 13 30.20 11.62 13.93
C ILE A 13 30.63 11.65 12.47
N SER A 14 29.74 11.26 11.56
CA SER A 14 29.99 11.44 10.12
C SER A 14 29.48 12.81 9.67
N LYS A 15 30.41 13.73 9.39
CA LYS A 15 30.12 15.05 8.80
C LYS A 15 29.62 14.89 7.36
N ARG A 16 28.43 15.41 7.07
CA ARG A 16 27.96 15.66 5.70
C ARG A 16 28.80 16.78 5.07
N ASN A 17 29.32 16.56 3.87
CA ASN A 17 29.81 17.59 2.96
C ASN A 17 29.70 17.05 1.52
N GLY A 18 29.22 17.89 0.60
CA GLY A 18 29.44 17.71 -0.83
C GLY A 18 28.18 17.61 -1.68
N ALA A 19 27.59 18.77 -1.99
CA ALA A 19 26.81 18.94 -3.21
C ALA A 19 27.77 18.96 -4.41
N SER A 20 27.47 18.18 -5.44
CA SER A 20 27.96 18.40 -6.81
C SER A 20 26.85 18.06 -7.79
N ASP A 21 26.29 19.14 -8.31
CA ASP A 21 25.61 19.28 -9.59
C ASP A 21 26.39 18.60 -10.74
N MET A 22 25.70 17.83 -11.58
CA MET A 22 26.06 17.67 -13.00
C MET A 22 24.92 17.04 -13.82
N SER A 23 24.48 17.85 -14.79
CA SER A 23 23.45 17.71 -15.82
C SER A 23 23.45 16.44 -16.71
N PRO A 24 22.37 16.23 -17.51
CA PRO A 24 22.05 14.98 -18.20
C PRO A 24 22.73 14.83 -19.57
N ARG A 25 23.00 13.59 -19.99
CA ARG A 25 23.46 13.27 -21.35
C ARG A 25 22.42 12.50 -22.15
N ASN A 26 21.76 13.30 -22.98
CA ASN A 26 21.04 12.96 -24.20
C ASN A 26 21.87 12.04 -25.13
N ARG A 27 21.31 10.93 -25.61
CA ARG A 27 21.70 10.25 -26.87
C ARG A 27 20.50 9.62 -27.57
N ILE A 28 20.00 10.36 -28.55
CA ILE A 28 19.31 9.90 -29.75
C ILE A 28 20.23 8.94 -30.52
N THR A 29 19.71 7.85 -31.12
CA THR A 29 19.94 7.48 -32.55
C THR A 29 19.20 6.19 -32.94
N LEU A 30 18.47 6.38 -34.05
CA LEU A 30 17.70 5.52 -34.95
C LEU A 30 18.49 4.35 -35.57
N CYS A 31 17.82 3.26 -35.96
CA CYS A 31 18.11 2.31 -37.08
C CYS A 31 17.32 1.00 -36.80
N ALA A 32 16.75 0.24 -37.72
CA ALA A 32 16.43 0.35 -39.14
C ALA A 32 15.45 -0.82 -39.43
N ALA A 33 14.58 -0.66 -40.43
CA ALA A 33 13.65 -1.68 -40.89
C ALA A 33 14.36 -2.83 -41.63
N THR A 34 13.82 -4.05 -41.57
CA THR A 34 13.90 -5.00 -42.69
C THR A 34 12.81 -6.07 -42.64
N VAL A 35 12.17 -6.26 -43.80
CA VAL A 35 11.10 -7.19 -44.18
C VAL A 35 11.71 -8.54 -44.59
N LEU A 36 11.06 -9.68 -44.31
CA LEU A 36 10.89 -10.78 -45.28
C LEU A 36 9.96 -11.92 -44.78
N VAL A 37 9.26 -12.45 -45.77
CA VAL A 37 8.11 -13.35 -45.81
C VAL A 37 8.53 -14.83 -45.76
N ALA A 38 7.72 -15.71 -45.13
CA ALA A 38 7.64 -17.12 -45.56
C ALA A 38 6.35 -17.84 -45.08
N LEU A 39 5.49 -18.11 -46.07
CA LEU A 39 4.63 -19.27 -46.35
C LEU A 39 3.94 -20.06 -45.22
N ALA A 40 2.61 -20.12 -45.35
CA ALA A 40 1.68 -21.05 -44.71
C ALA A 40 1.68 -22.43 -45.40
N LEU A 41 1.40 -23.50 -44.64
CA LEU A 41 0.53 -24.63 -45.03
C LEU A 41 0.24 -25.58 -43.85
N ALA A 42 -1.05 -25.89 -43.73
CA ALA A 42 -1.66 -27.14 -43.23
C ALA A 42 -1.58 -27.51 -41.73
N ALA A 43 -2.69 -27.25 -41.02
CA ALA A 43 -3.26 -28.23 -40.08
C ALA A 43 -4.77 -27.95 -39.87
N CYS A 44 -5.62 -28.62 -40.67
CA CYS A 44 -7.04 -28.77 -40.35
C CYS A 44 -7.16 -29.87 -39.28
N GLY A 45 -7.48 -29.49 -38.05
CA GLY A 45 -7.81 -30.40 -36.95
C GLY A 45 -9.07 -29.90 -36.27
N ASN A 46 -10.19 -30.57 -36.53
CA ASN A 46 -11.53 -30.21 -36.10
C ASN A 46 -11.85 -30.91 -34.76
N GLN A 47 -11.81 -30.22 -33.62
CA GLN A 47 -12.46 -30.69 -32.38
C GLN A 47 -12.92 -29.56 -31.45
N GLN A 48 -14.26 -29.47 -31.35
CA GLN A 48 -15.09 -29.23 -30.17
C GLN A 48 -14.57 -28.32 -29.05
N ALA A 49 -15.18 -27.14 -28.92
CA ALA A 49 -16.11 -26.81 -27.82
C ALA A 49 -16.30 -25.29 -27.77
N ALA A 50 -17.55 -24.86 -27.93
CA ALA A 50 -17.94 -23.51 -27.57
C ALA A 50 -17.69 -23.31 -26.07
N GLN A 51 -16.76 -22.43 -25.73
CA GLN A 51 -16.93 -21.47 -24.66
C GLN A 51 -16.05 -20.25 -24.90
N THR A 52 -16.77 -19.16 -25.04
CA THR A 52 -16.40 -17.76 -25.17
C THR A 52 -15.38 -17.37 -24.09
N GLU A 53 -14.11 -17.21 -24.47
CA GLU A 53 -13.16 -16.38 -23.72
C GLU A 53 -12.50 -15.43 -24.71
N THR A 54 -13.25 -14.37 -25.00
CA THR A 54 -12.74 -13.20 -25.71
C THR A 54 -11.75 -12.50 -24.78
N SER A 55 -10.52 -12.36 -25.27
CA SER A 55 -9.71 -11.14 -25.21
C SER A 55 -9.51 -10.54 -23.79
N GLY A 56 -8.32 -10.55 -23.23
CA GLY A 56 -7.16 -9.99 -23.89
C GLY A 56 -6.02 -9.83 -22.90
N LYS A 57 -4.84 -10.00 -23.45
CA LYS A 57 -3.55 -9.51 -22.99
C LYS A 57 -3.69 -8.14 -22.29
N SER A 58 -3.76 -8.15 -20.97
CA SER A 58 -3.64 -6.93 -20.15
C SER A 58 -2.16 -6.57 -20.09
N THR A 59 -1.68 -5.93 -21.16
CA THR A 59 -0.56 -5.00 -21.06
C THR A 59 -1.19 -3.65 -20.80
N GLU A 60 -1.54 -3.38 -19.55
CA GLU A 60 -1.91 -2.04 -19.12
C GLU A 60 -1.17 -1.76 -17.82
N THR A 61 -0.08 -1.03 -17.95
CA THR A 61 0.45 -0.19 -16.88
C THR A 61 -0.61 0.87 -16.59
N ALA A 62 -1.67 0.47 -15.90
CA ALA A 62 -2.63 1.40 -15.33
C ALA A 62 -2.02 1.88 -14.01
N THR A 63 -1.29 2.99 -14.05
CA THR A 63 -1.22 3.90 -12.90
C THR A 63 -2.64 4.42 -12.71
N ALA A 64 -3.44 3.62 -12.01
CA ALA A 64 -4.81 3.97 -11.68
C ALA A 64 -4.74 5.07 -10.63
N ALA A 65 -5.04 6.29 -11.05
CA ALA A 65 -5.18 7.41 -10.14
C ALA A 65 -6.24 7.09 -9.08
N LEU A 66 -5.95 7.38 -7.80
CA LEU A 66 -6.90 7.22 -6.69
C LEU A 66 -8.24 7.90 -7.03
N PRO A 67 -9.36 7.18 -7.09
CA PRO A 67 -10.66 7.78 -7.34
C PRO A 67 -11.04 8.70 -6.17
N GLY A 68 -11.60 9.87 -6.49
CA GLY A 68 -11.87 10.93 -5.51
C GLY A 68 -12.94 10.62 -4.45
N ASN A 69 -13.39 9.37 -4.32
CA ASN A 69 -14.50 8.95 -3.46
C ASN A 69 -14.22 7.64 -2.73
N LEU A 70 -13.02 7.47 -2.16
CA LEU A 70 -12.67 6.28 -1.37
C LEU A 70 -13.70 6.01 -0.25
N LYS A 71 -14.20 4.78 -0.13
CA LYS A 71 -15.15 4.41 0.95
C LYS A 71 -14.75 3.13 1.67
N ILE A 72 -14.93 3.14 2.98
CA ILE A 72 -14.87 1.93 3.81
C ILE A 72 -16.21 1.20 3.66
N THR A 73 -16.14 -0.08 3.26
CA THR A 73 -17.32 -0.94 3.07
C THR A 73 -17.50 -1.94 4.20
N SER A 74 -16.42 -2.34 4.87
CA SER A 74 -16.46 -3.17 6.09
C SER A 74 -15.14 -3.04 6.85
N TRP A 75 -15.16 -3.28 8.15
CA TRP A 75 -13.97 -3.25 9.00
C TRP A 75 -14.15 -4.20 10.18
N GLY A 76 -13.05 -4.58 10.81
CA GLY A 76 -13.12 -5.41 11.99
C GLY A 76 -11.81 -5.54 12.76
N PRO A 77 -11.89 -5.75 14.09
CA PRO A 77 -13.12 -5.67 14.90
C PRO A 77 -13.63 -4.23 15.05
N GLU A 78 -14.90 -4.05 15.43
CA GLU A 78 -15.54 -2.72 15.63
C GLU A 78 -15.36 -2.17 17.05
N GLY A 79 -14.70 -2.92 17.93
CA GLY A 79 -14.49 -2.51 19.31
C GLY A 79 -13.73 -3.53 20.16
N THR A 80 -13.39 -3.11 21.37
CA THR A 80 -12.76 -3.94 22.41
C THR A 80 -13.12 -3.46 23.81
N GLN A 81 -12.71 -4.17 24.86
CA GLN A 81 -12.63 -3.62 26.21
C GLN A 81 -11.37 -2.78 26.39
N ALA A 82 -11.40 -1.77 27.25
CA ALA A 82 -10.24 -0.95 27.55
C ALA A 82 -9.02 -1.80 27.95
N GLY A 83 -7.92 -1.64 27.19
CA GLY A 83 -6.68 -2.39 27.35
C GLY A 83 -6.71 -3.85 26.87
N ALA A 84 -7.85 -4.38 26.45
CA ALA A 84 -7.95 -5.76 25.96
C ALA A 84 -7.50 -5.85 24.49
N VAL A 85 -6.50 -6.70 24.24
CA VAL A 85 -6.02 -7.00 22.88
C VAL A 85 -7.14 -7.63 22.06
N PHE A 86 -7.33 -7.16 20.83
CA PHE A 86 -8.30 -7.67 19.87
C PHE A 86 -7.60 -8.13 18.61
N ASN A 87 -8.15 -9.14 17.92
CA ASN A 87 -7.54 -9.74 16.73
C ASN A 87 -6.03 -9.97 16.91
N LYS A 88 -5.69 -10.64 18.01
CA LYS A 88 -4.31 -10.81 18.49
C LYS A 88 -3.46 -11.48 17.42
N GLN A 89 -2.40 -10.81 17.00
CA GLN A 89 -1.40 -11.36 16.08
C GLN A 89 -0.41 -12.27 16.82
N PRO A 90 0.40 -13.08 16.12
CA PRO A 90 1.36 -13.99 16.76
C PRO A 90 2.37 -13.31 17.69
N ASP A 91 2.72 -12.05 17.43
CA ASP A 91 3.59 -11.22 18.27
C ASP A 91 2.89 -10.64 19.51
N GLY A 92 1.59 -10.85 19.64
CA GLY A 92 0.75 -10.36 20.73
C GLY A 92 0.13 -8.99 20.51
N SER A 93 0.42 -8.31 19.40
CA SER A 93 -0.18 -7.03 19.05
C SER A 93 -1.66 -7.17 18.66
N ALA A 94 -2.42 -6.07 18.76
CA ALA A 94 -3.78 -5.99 18.24
C ALA A 94 -3.76 -5.56 16.77
N ALA A 95 -4.73 -6.01 15.97
CA ALA A 95 -4.81 -5.62 14.56
C ALA A 95 -6.22 -5.24 14.10
N LEU A 96 -6.30 -4.26 13.22
CA LEU A 96 -7.54 -3.85 12.55
C LEU A 96 -7.43 -4.15 11.05
N TRP A 97 -8.49 -4.69 10.47
CA TRP A 97 -8.62 -4.81 9.01
C TRP A 97 -9.75 -3.91 8.51
N ILE A 98 -9.56 -3.32 7.34
CA ILE A 98 -10.50 -2.39 6.70
C ILE A 98 -10.58 -2.75 5.21
N ARG A 99 -11.80 -2.97 4.71
CA ARG A 99 -12.08 -3.15 3.29
C ARG A 99 -12.63 -1.88 2.67
N LEU A 100 -12.19 -1.63 1.45
CA LEU A 100 -12.56 -0.47 0.66
C LEU A 100 -13.44 -0.86 -0.53
N ASP A 101 -14.15 0.12 -1.08
CA ASP A 101 -14.99 -0.04 -2.28
C ASP A 101 -14.19 -0.24 -3.57
N GLN A 102 -12.88 0.00 -3.52
CA GLN A 102 -11.96 -0.12 -4.65
C GLN A 102 -10.56 -0.54 -4.18
N PRO A 103 -9.76 -1.20 -5.03
CA PRO A 103 -8.35 -1.45 -4.76
C PRO A 103 -7.59 -0.14 -4.56
N LEU A 104 -6.59 -0.16 -3.68
CA LEU A 104 -5.64 0.93 -3.55
C LEU A 104 -4.49 0.73 -4.53
N THR A 105 -4.18 1.80 -5.25
CA THR A 105 -3.21 1.84 -6.37
C THR A 105 -2.04 2.78 -6.08
N GLY A 106 -2.04 3.43 -4.91
CA GLY A 106 -1.00 4.34 -4.45
C GLY A 106 0.12 3.65 -3.63
N ASP A 107 1.20 4.39 -3.42
CA ASP A 107 2.43 3.91 -2.78
C ASP A 107 2.26 3.66 -1.28
N VAL A 108 1.34 4.38 -0.63
CA VAL A 108 1.16 4.35 0.84
C VAL A 108 -0.32 4.47 1.22
N ALA A 109 -0.77 3.61 2.12
CA ALA A 109 -2.04 3.77 2.83
C ALA A 109 -1.80 3.68 4.33
N GLY A 110 -2.27 4.67 5.06
CA GLY A 110 -2.30 4.66 6.52
C GLY A 110 -3.73 4.63 7.03
N VAL A 111 -3.91 4.12 8.24
CA VAL A 111 -5.17 4.22 8.98
C VAL A 111 -4.99 5.27 10.06
N GLU A 112 -5.78 6.34 10.02
CA GLU A 112 -5.84 7.25 11.14
C GLU A 112 -6.79 6.67 12.20
N PHE A 113 -6.27 6.42 13.39
CA PHE A 113 -7.03 5.95 14.54
C PHE A 113 -6.96 7.01 15.63
N ASN A 114 -8.07 7.71 15.87
CA ASN A 114 -8.15 8.79 16.86
C ASN A 114 -7.05 9.86 16.68
N GLY A 115 -6.79 10.30 15.44
CA GLY A 115 -5.76 11.28 15.11
C GLY A 115 -4.33 10.74 15.06
N VAL A 116 -4.12 9.43 15.27
CA VAL A 116 -2.80 8.79 15.14
C VAL A 116 -2.75 8.01 13.84
N LEU A 117 -1.86 8.40 12.93
CA LEU A 117 -1.64 7.70 11.68
C LEU A 117 -0.82 6.42 11.90
N LEU A 118 -1.41 5.29 11.56
CA LEU A 118 -0.79 3.96 11.60
C LEU A 118 -0.40 3.55 10.19
N GLU A 119 0.80 2.99 10.04
CA GLU A 119 1.26 2.42 8.77
C GLU A 119 0.44 1.16 8.42
N GLY A 120 -0.15 1.14 7.22
CA GLY A 120 -0.98 0.06 6.74
C GLY A 120 -0.28 -0.85 5.74
N ASN A 121 -0.57 -2.14 5.84
CA ASN A 121 -0.26 -3.11 4.80
C ASN A 121 -1.45 -3.22 3.84
N ILE A 122 -1.19 -3.12 2.54
CA ILE A 122 -2.20 -3.10 1.48
C ILE A 122 -2.19 -4.42 0.72
N SER A 123 -3.37 -5.01 0.52
CA SER A 123 -3.60 -6.11 -0.40
C SER A 123 -4.89 -5.90 -1.17
N GLY A 124 -4.78 -5.37 -2.40
CA GLY A 124 -5.93 -4.99 -3.21
C GLY A 124 -6.76 -3.90 -2.53
N ASN A 125 -7.98 -4.24 -2.11
CA ASN A 125 -8.89 -3.34 -1.39
C ASN A 125 -8.90 -3.56 0.14
N LEU A 126 -7.96 -4.35 0.66
CA LEU A 126 -7.81 -4.61 2.09
C LEU A 126 -6.63 -3.83 2.65
N VAL A 127 -6.84 -3.09 3.73
CA VAL A 127 -5.80 -2.47 4.55
C VAL A 127 -5.79 -3.14 5.92
N THR A 128 -4.62 -3.56 6.39
CA THR A 128 -4.44 -4.06 7.75
C THR A 128 -3.43 -3.21 8.51
N VAL A 129 -3.66 -2.99 9.80
CA VAL A 129 -2.77 -2.22 10.67
C VAL A 129 -2.60 -2.89 12.02
N GLY A 130 -1.39 -2.79 12.58
CA GLY A 130 -1.17 -3.03 14.00
C GLY A 130 -1.62 -1.82 14.82
N VAL A 131 -2.34 -2.06 15.91
CA VAL A 131 -2.88 -1.00 16.79
C VAL A 131 -2.15 -1.03 18.14
N PRO A 132 -1.39 0.03 18.48
CA PRO A 132 -0.74 0.14 19.79
C PRO A 132 -1.75 0.19 20.94
N THR A 133 -1.44 -0.46 22.07
CA THR A 133 -2.31 -0.50 23.26
C THR A 133 -2.71 0.86 23.78
N ALA A 134 -1.84 1.87 23.66
CA ALA A 134 -2.14 3.24 24.07
C ALA A 134 -3.40 3.82 23.40
N LEU A 135 -3.76 3.36 22.20
CA LEU A 135 -4.93 3.86 21.46
C LEU A 135 -6.27 3.24 21.91
N TYR A 136 -6.24 2.13 22.65
CA TYR A 136 -7.44 1.47 23.19
C TYR A 136 -7.36 1.22 24.71
N ALA A 137 -6.45 1.91 25.41
CA ALA A 137 -6.30 1.77 26.86
C ALA A 137 -7.41 2.47 27.67
N LYS A 138 -8.21 3.34 27.03
CA LYS A 138 -9.28 4.12 27.68
C LYS A 138 -10.60 3.92 26.95
N PRO A 139 -11.74 3.82 27.67
CA PRO A 139 -13.06 3.79 27.05
C PRO A 139 -13.31 5.02 26.17
N GLY A 140 -14.04 4.83 25.07
CA GLY A 140 -14.34 5.88 24.12
C GLY A 140 -14.85 5.37 22.77
N ALA A 141 -15.49 6.25 22.02
CA ALA A 141 -15.79 6.04 20.61
C ALA A 141 -14.73 6.77 19.77
N PHE A 142 -13.95 6.02 19.01
CA PHE A 142 -12.83 6.53 18.24
C PHE A 142 -13.14 6.51 16.75
N LYS A 143 -12.85 7.64 16.09
CA LYS A 143 -12.94 7.73 14.64
C LYS A 143 -11.80 6.97 13.99
N VAL A 144 -12.13 6.26 12.92
CA VAL A 144 -11.18 5.55 12.07
C VAL A 144 -11.48 5.87 10.61
N HIS A 145 -10.46 6.20 9.84
CA HIS A 145 -10.55 6.31 8.37
C HIS A 145 -9.22 5.93 7.72
N VAL A 146 -9.26 5.67 6.42
CA VAL A 146 -8.07 5.38 5.61
C VAL A 146 -7.61 6.66 4.92
N ILE A 147 -6.30 6.89 4.92
CA ILE A 147 -5.63 7.93 4.13
C ILE A 147 -4.76 7.22 3.08
N ALA A 148 -5.12 7.33 1.81
CA ALA A 148 -4.33 6.87 0.69
C ALA A 148 -3.51 8.03 0.10
N ARG A 149 -2.27 7.76 -0.31
CA ARG A 149 -1.40 8.73 -0.98
C ARG A 149 -0.85 8.15 -2.28
N GLU A 150 -0.82 8.98 -3.32
CA GLU A 150 -0.27 8.68 -4.63
C GLU A 150 0.46 9.93 -5.15
N GLY A 151 1.79 9.90 -5.13
CA GLY A 151 2.60 11.11 -5.29
C GLY A 151 2.17 12.21 -4.31
N ASP A 152 1.87 13.40 -4.83
CA ASP A 152 1.43 14.55 -4.04
C ASP A 152 -0.08 14.56 -3.71
N LYS A 153 -0.83 13.57 -4.21
CA LYS A 153 -2.28 13.48 -3.97
C LYS A 153 -2.56 12.65 -2.72
N SER A 154 -3.51 13.11 -1.93
CA SER A 154 -4.04 12.37 -0.79
C SER A 154 -5.56 12.29 -0.86
N THR A 155 -6.09 11.10 -0.62
CA THR A 155 -7.53 10.83 -0.56
C THR A 155 -7.86 10.19 0.78
N GLN A 156 -8.88 10.71 1.45
CA GLN A 156 -9.41 10.16 2.70
C GLN A 156 -10.70 9.39 2.42
N SER A 157 -10.93 8.30 3.16
CA SER A 157 -12.22 7.62 3.18
C SER A 157 -13.26 8.32 4.06
N ASN A 158 -14.49 7.80 4.09
CA ASN A 158 -15.43 8.13 5.19
C ASN A 158 -14.89 7.66 6.55
N ASP A 159 -15.42 8.27 7.61
CA ASP A 159 -15.20 7.83 8.99
C ASP A 159 -16.04 6.57 9.30
N VAL A 160 -15.48 5.69 10.12
CA VAL A 160 -16.18 4.63 10.85
C VAL A 160 -15.84 4.73 12.33
N THR A 161 -16.59 4.03 13.19
CA THR A 161 -16.39 4.09 14.64
C THR A 161 -15.81 2.79 15.17
N PHE A 162 -14.79 2.90 16.02
CA PHE A 162 -14.29 1.82 16.87
C PHE A 162 -14.63 2.13 18.33
N THR A 163 -15.28 1.20 19.03
CA THR A 163 -15.75 1.42 20.41
C THR A 163 -14.88 0.68 21.41
N VAL A 164 -14.28 1.43 22.35
CA VAL A 164 -13.63 0.87 23.54
C VAL A 164 -14.59 0.99 24.72
N LYS A 165 -14.94 -0.16 25.31
CA LYS A 165 -15.86 -0.27 26.46
C LYS A 165 -15.10 -0.29 27.78
#